data_AF-A0A7S0LGU5-F1
#
_entry.id   AF-A0A7S0LGU5-F1
#
_cell.length_a   1.000
_cell.length_b   1.000
_cell.length_c   1.000
_cell.angle_alpha   90.00
_cell.angle_beta   90.00
_cell.angle_gamma   90.00
#
_symmetry.space_group_name_H-M   'P 1'
#
loop_
_entity.id
_entity.type
_entity.pdbx_description
1 polymer ?
#
loop_
_entity_poly.entity_id
_entity_poly.type
_entity_poly.pdbx_seq_one_letter_code
_entity_poly.pdbx_strand_id
1 'polypeptide(L)'
;EAKADGTFANFAQRWEAACASALYEPQAMHEEVQADAQRGIEQLQQWLKPRCEGELEQLMERLLERTRGRIQAEAQRLSFRNRSAAQRANGELRRRLAREYRTIITQQLEAATAAPAEAGTAPTVDGGWTPTESNTAYGRFKLLTRNFSLLVDKFIDACAGGPLAWPALAMLQEDLRMEQASARESLFRDGLSKGGVLPNELPSLSDRARTPKEMVCLLQRGPRPVPAWLLVLWP
;
A
#
# COMPACT_ATOMS: atom_id res chain seq x y z
N GLU A 1 23.69 -3.19 -37.79
CA GLU A 1 23.07 -4.22 -36.92
C GLU A 1 23.71 -4.27 -35.52
N ALA A 2 24.99 -4.59 -35.37
CA ALA A 2 25.65 -4.70 -34.05
C ALA A 2 25.43 -3.48 -33.11
N LYS A 3 25.44 -2.25 -33.64
CA LYS A 3 25.16 -1.04 -32.84
C LYS A 3 23.71 -1.00 -32.32
N ALA A 4 22.76 -1.49 -33.11
CA ALA A 4 21.36 -1.57 -32.73
C ALA A 4 21.14 -2.61 -31.63
N ASP A 5 21.78 -3.77 -31.76
CA ASP A 5 21.77 -4.81 -30.73
C ASP A 5 22.40 -4.33 -29.43
N GLY A 6 23.53 -3.63 -29.50
CA GLY A 6 24.15 -3.01 -28.32
C GLY A 6 23.25 -1.96 -27.66
N THR A 7 22.51 -1.17 -28.44
CA THR A 7 21.56 -0.17 -27.91
C THR A 7 20.42 -0.86 -27.16
N PHE A 8 19.84 -1.91 -27.74
CA PHE A 8 18.84 -2.72 -27.07
C PHE A 8 19.37 -3.39 -25.80
N ALA A 9 20.55 -4.02 -25.86
CA ALA A 9 21.14 -4.74 -24.73
C ALA A 9 21.41 -3.79 -23.55
N ASN A 10 21.97 -2.60 -23.81
CA ASN A 10 22.22 -1.59 -22.79
C ASN A 10 20.91 -1.10 -22.14
N PHE A 11 19.86 -0.88 -22.95
CA PHE A 11 18.54 -0.52 -22.45
C PHE A 11 17.99 -1.61 -21.51
N ALA A 12 17.97 -2.86 -21.98
CA ALA A 12 17.45 -4.00 -21.24
C ALA A 12 18.20 -4.23 -19.92
N GLN A 13 19.54 -4.26 -19.96
CA GLN A 13 20.36 -4.51 -18.78
C GLN A 13 20.18 -3.44 -17.70
N ARG A 14 20.17 -2.16 -18.09
CA ARG A 14 19.99 -1.05 -17.14
C ARG A 14 18.65 -1.14 -16.44
N TRP A 15 17.57 -1.35 -17.19
CA TRP A 15 16.23 -1.39 -16.59
C TRP A 15 15.93 -2.67 -15.85
N GLU A 16 16.54 -3.79 -16.23
CA GLU A 16 16.47 -5.01 -15.44
C GLU A 16 17.13 -4.82 -14.07
N ALA A 17 18.29 -4.17 -14.01
CA ALA A 17 18.95 -3.81 -12.75
C ALA A 17 18.11 -2.82 -11.92
N ALA A 18 17.57 -1.77 -12.56
CA ALA A 18 16.71 -0.79 -11.88
C ALA A 18 15.47 -1.47 -11.24
N CYS A 19 14.74 -2.29 -12.02
CA CYS A 19 13.58 -3.05 -11.55
C CYS A 19 13.89 -4.02 -10.42
N ALA A 20 15.10 -4.58 -10.38
CA ALA A 20 15.53 -5.48 -9.33
C ALA A 20 15.84 -4.74 -8.02
N SER A 21 16.31 -3.49 -8.11
CA SER A 21 16.79 -2.71 -6.97
C SER A 21 15.71 -1.96 -6.19
N ALA A 22 14.61 -1.57 -6.83
CA ALA A 22 13.56 -0.78 -6.19
C ALA A 22 12.16 -1.06 -6.76
N LEU A 23 11.15 -0.98 -5.90
CA LEU A 23 9.75 -0.89 -6.31
C LEU A 23 9.46 0.57 -6.65
N TYR A 24 9.46 0.88 -7.93
CA TYR A 24 9.13 2.22 -8.40
C TYR A 24 7.62 2.46 -8.35
N GLU A 25 7.24 3.73 -8.23
CA GLU A 25 5.90 4.13 -8.63
C GLU A 25 5.66 3.70 -10.09
N PRO A 26 4.66 2.85 -10.37
CA PRO A 26 4.48 2.23 -11.68
C PRO A 26 4.33 3.23 -12.81
N GLN A 27 3.73 4.39 -12.53
CA GLN A 27 3.50 5.42 -13.53
C GLN A 27 4.78 6.22 -13.82
N ALA A 28 5.47 6.69 -12.78
CA ALA A 28 6.78 7.34 -12.93
C ALA A 28 7.78 6.42 -13.65
N MET A 29 7.83 5.13 -13.28
CA MET A 29 8.67 4.17 -13.98
C MET A 29 8.28 4.00 -15.44
N HIS A 30 6.98 3.90 -15.75
CA HIS A 30 6.53 3.78 -17.13
C HIS A 30 7.01 4.98 -17.96
N GLU A 31 6.82 6.19 -17.44
CA GLU A 31 7.25 7.44 -18.09
C GLU A 31 8.78 7.49 -18.28
N GLU A 32 9.56 7.13 -17.25
CA GLU A 32 11.02 7.10 -17.34
C GLU A 32 11.52 6.05 -18.34
N VAL A 33 10.95 4.84 -18.33
CA VAL A 33 11.30 3.77 -19.27
C VAL A 33 10.98 4.18 -20.70
N GLN A 34 9.83 4.82 -20.95
CA GLN A 34 9.46 5.32 -22.27
C GLN A 34 10.37 6.46 -22.74
N ALA A 35 10.67 7.42 -21.87
CA ALA A 35 11.56 8.53 -22.18
C ALA A 35 12.99 8.05 -22.48
N ASP A 36 13.44 7.01 -21.79
CA ASP A 36 14.74 6.40 -22.00
C ASP A 36 14.80 5.52 -23.26
N ALA A 37 13.73 4.78 -23.54
CA ALA A 37 13.54 4.06 -24.80
C ALA A 37 13.65 5.02 -26.00
N GLN A 38 12.95 6.16 -25.92
CA GLN A 38 12.97 7.19 -26.95
C GLN A 38 14.38 7.78 -27.15
N ARG A 39 15.08 8.10 -26.06
CA ARG A 39 16.48 8.56 -26.13
C ARG A 39 17.41 7.55 -26.79
N GLY A 40 17.26 6.26 -26.49
CA GLY A 40 18.06 5.20 -27.12
C GLY A 40 17.84 5.13 -28.64
N ILE A 41 16.60 5.27 -29.10
CA ILE A 41 16.25 5.29 -30.52
C ILE A 41 16.80 6.54 -31.21
N GLU A 42 16.66 7.71 -30.59
CA GLU A 42 17.19 8.97 -31.14
C GLU A 42 18.72 8.93 -31.30
N GLN A 43 19.42 8.39 -30.31
CA GLN A 43 20.88 8.20 -30.38
C GLN A 43 21.28 7.23 -31.50
N LEU A 44 20.53 6.13 -31.67
CA LEU A 44 20.78 5.19 -32.76
C LEU A 44 20.53 5.84 -34.13
N GLN A 45 19.45 6.62 -34.27
CA GLN A 45 19.12 7.33 -35.50
C GLN A 45 20.19 8.38 -35.84
N GLN A 46 20.63 9.18 -34.87
CA GLN A 46 21.72 10.15 -35.04
C GLN A 46 23.02 9.47 -35.46
N TRP A 47 23.30 8.26 -34.94
CA TRP A 47 24.48 7.49 -35.31
C TRP A 47 24.39 6.91 -36.73
N LEU A 48 23.22 6.42 -37.15
CA LEU A 48 23.01 5.79 -38.46
C LEU A 48 22.91 6.80 -39.60
N LYS A 49 22.27 7.96 -39.38
CA LYS A 49 21.99 8.97 -40.41
C LYS A 49 23.20 9.37 -41.27
N PRO A 50 24.39 9.69 -40.71
CA PRO A 50 25.56 10.03 -41.53
C PRO A 50 26.29 8.82 -42.14
N ARG A 51 25.81 7.59 -41.89
CA ARG A 51 26.46 6.33 -42.31
C ARG A 51 25.64 5.54 -43.33
N CYS A 52 24.39 5.94 -43.56
CA CYS A 52 23.47 5.28 -44.46
C CYS A 52 22.91 6.34 -45.42
N GLU A 53 23.55 6.48 -46.58
CA GLU A 53 23.08 7.33 -47.67
C GLU A 53 22.57 6.46 -48.84
N GLY A 54 21.61 6.96 -49.61
CA GLY A 54 21.10 6.30 -50.81
C GLY A 54 20.37 4.98 -50.52
N GLU A 55 20.76 3.89 -51.17
CA GLU A 55 20.10 2.58 -51.06
C GLU A 55 20.11 1.98 -49.64
N LEU A 56 20.98 2.49 -48.75
CA LEU A 56 21.07 2.05 -47.35
C LEU A 56 20.02 2.71 -46.44
N GLU A 57 19.29 3.74 -46.89
CA GLU A 57 18.27 4.42 -46.09
C GLU A 57 17.12 3.47 -45.72
N GLN A 58 16.65 2.66 -46.68
CA GLN A 58 15.60 1.67 -46.42
C GLN A 58 16.04 0.61 -45.41
N LEU A 59 17.32 0.23 -45.40
CA LEU A 59 17.87 -0.69 -44.42
C LEU A 59 17.99 -0.04 -43.04
N MET A 60 18.38 1.24 -42.97
CA MET A 60 18.39 2.02 -41.75
C MET A 60 16.99 2.10 -41.13
N GLU A 61 15.97 2.44 -41.93
CA GLU A 61 14.59 2.55 -41.45
C GLU A 61 14.07 1.22 -40.89
N ARG A 62 14.25 0.11 -41.62
CA ARG A 62 13.86 -1.23 -41.14
C ARG A 62 14.55 -1.60 -39.83
N LEU A 63 15.84 -1.25 -39.70
CA LEU A 63 16.62 -1.54 -38.50
C LEU A 63 16.17 -0.69 -37.30
N LEU A 64 15.87 0.60 -37.53
CA LEU A 64 15.29 1.48 -36.50
C LEU A 64 13.92 1.00 -36.06
N GLU A 65 13.05 0.62 -37.00
CA GLU A 65 11.71 0.11 -36.70
C GLU A 65 11.76 -1.19 -35.89
N ARG A 66 12.60 -2.14 -36.29
CA ARG A 66 12.83 -3.39 -35.54
C ARG A 66 13.35 -3.12 -34.14
N THR A 67 14.30 -2.19 -33.99
CA THR A 67 14.88 -1.85 -32.69
C THR A 67 13.87 -1.14 -31.80
N ARG A 68 13.09 -0.21 -32.36
CA ARG A 68 11.98 0.46 -31.68
C ARG A 68 10.96 -0.55 -31.16
N GLY A 69 10.52 -1.50 -32.00
CA GLY A 69 9.61 -2.56 -31.59
C GLY A 69 10.15 -3.40 -30.43
N ARG A 70 11.43 -3.77 -30.47
CA ARG A 70 12.09 -4.53 -29.38
C ARG A 70 12.15 -3.73 -28.08
N ILE A 71 12.59 -2.48 -28.14
CA ILE A 71 12.70 -1.61 -26.97
C ILE A 71 11.31 -1.35 -26.36
N GLN A 72 10.30 -1.08 -27.19
CA GLN A 72 8.92 -0.87 -26.72
C GLN A 72 8.33 -2.12 -26.07
N ALA A 73 8.53 -3.29 -26.66
CA ALA A 73 8.09 -4.56 -26.07
C ALA A 73 8.74 -4.81 -24.71
N GLU A 74 10.04 -4.56 -24.59
CA GLU A 74 10.76 -4.72 -23.32
C GLU A 74 10.32 -3.68 -22.28
N ALA A 75 10.11 -2.43 -22.69
CA ALA A 75 9.58 -1.37 -21.84
C ALA A 75 8.20 -1.73 -21.24
N GLN A 76 7.31 -2.27 -22.07
CA GLN A 76 5.99 -2.75 -21.64
C GLN A 76 6.11 -3.92 -20.66
N ARG A 77 6.97 -4.90 -20.97
CA ARG A 77 7.25 -6.05 -20.10
C ARG A 77 7.76 -5.61 -18.73
N LEU A 78 8.72 -4.68 -18.68
CA LEU A 78 9.29 -4.15 -17.44
C LEU A 78 8.25 -3.38 -16.63
N SER A 79 7.45 -2.52 -17.29
CA SER A 79 6.35 -1.79 -16.64
C SER A 79 5.33 -2.75 -16.01
N PHE A 80 4.95 -3.81 -16.74
CA PHE A 80 4.04 -4.84 -16.26
C PHE A 80 4.62 -5.61 -15.07
N ARG A 81 5.91 -5.98 -15.14
CA ARG A 81 6.61 -6.68 -14.06
C ARG A 81 6.65 -5.83 -12.78
N ASN A 82 6.98 -4.54 -12.88
CA ASN A 82 7.01 -3.63 -11.74
C ASN A 82 5.60 -3.45 -11.12
N ARG A 83 4.58 -3.23 -11.94
CA ARG A 83 3.17 -3.15 -11.49
C ARG A 83 2.77 -4.41 -10.69
N SER A 84 3.10 -5.57 -11.23
CA SER A 84 2.80 -6.87 -10.59
C SER A 84 3.60 -7.08 -9.30
N ALA A 85 4.86 -6.60 -9.25
CA ALA A 85 5.68 -6.65 -8.04
C ALA A 85 5.13 -5.73 -6.94
N ALA A 86 4.76 -4.48 -7.27
CA ALA A 86 4.17 -3.54 -6.34
C ALA A 86 2.84 -4.05 -5.75
N GLN A 87 1.96 -4.61 -6.59
CA GLN A 87 0.71 -5.22 -6.13
C GLN A 87 0.95 -6.39 -5.15
N ARG A 88 1.92 -7.27 -5.44
CA ARG A 88 2.29 -8.37 -4.54
C ARG A 88 2.85 -7.85 -3.22
N ALA A 89 3.77 -6.88 -3.26
CA ALA A 89 4.36 -6.26 -2.08
C ALA A 89 3.29 -5.61 -1.18
N ASN A 90 2.34 -4.87 -1.77
CA ASN A 90 1.22 -4.28 -1.03
C ASN A 90 0.29 -5.34 -0.41
N GLY A 91 0.02 -6.43 -1.14
CA GLY A 91 -0.75 -7.56 -0.62
C GLY A 91 -0.05 -8.27 0.54
N GLU A 92 1.28 -8.42 0.46
CA GLU A 92 2.10 -8.97 1.54
C GLU A 92 2.16 -8.04 2.75
N LEU A 93 2.34 -6.74 2.53
CA LEU A 93 2.30 -5.72 3.58
C LEU A 93 0.96 -5.77 4.33
N ARG A 94 -0.16 -5.79 3.61
CA ARG A 94 -1.49 -5.97 4.20
C ARG A 94 -1.54 -7.22 5.07
N ARG A 95 -1.16 -8.39 4.53
CA ARG A 95 -1.20 -9.67 5.27
C ARG A 95 -0.28 -9.66 6.49
N ARG A 96 0.86 -8.99 6.41
CA ARG A 96 1.78 -8.82 7.55
C ARG A 96 1.13 -7.95 8.63
N LEU A 97 0.64 -6.77 8.29
CA LEU A 97 0.01 -5.86 9.24
C LEU A 97 -1.26 -6.47 9.88
N ALA A 98 -2.07 -7.19 9.11
CA ALA A 98 -3.23 -7.90 9.65
C ALA A 98 -2.83 -9.01 10.65
N ARG A 99 -1.70 -9.70 10.42
CA ARG A 99 -1.16 -10.68 11.39
C ARG A 99 -0.61 -9.99 12.63
N GLU A 100 0.21 -8.94 12.45
CA GLU A 100 0.75 -8.14 13.57
C GLU A 100 -0.38 -7.59 14.45
N TYR A 101 -1.46 -7.09 13.84
CA TYR A 101 -2.65 -6.64 14.54
C TYR A 101 -3.21 -7.72 15.45
N ARG A 102 -3.49 -8.91 14.89
CA ARG A 102 -4.03 -10.04 15.67
C ARG A 102 -3.10 -10.40 16.82
N THR A 103 -1.79 -10.44 16.59
CA THR A 103 -0.82 -10.72 17.64
C THR A 103 -0.84 -9.66 18.74
N ILE A 104 -0.84 -8.37 18.40
CA ILE A 104 -0.89 -7.27 19.37
C ILE A 104 -2.16 -7.35 20.21
N ILE A 105 -3.31 -7.60 19.57
CA ILE A 105 -4.59 -7.73 20.29
C ILE A 105 -4.52 -8.92 21.24
N THR A 106 -4.14 -10.10 20.76
CA THR A 106 -4.07 -11.31 21.59
C THR A 106 -3.16 -11.08 22.80
N GLN A 107 -1.97 -10.52 22.59
CA GLN A 107 -1.03 -10.22 23.68
C GLN A 107 -1.60 -9.20 24.68
N GLN A 108 -2.25 -8.15 24.21
CA GLN A 108 -2.83 -7.14 25.09
C GLN A 108 -4.04 -7.69 25.87
N LEU A 109 -4.80 -8.61 25.28
CA LEU A 109 -5.88 -9.33 25.96
C LEU A 109 -5.36 -10.33 26.97
N GLU A 110 -4.29 -11.06 26.66
CA GLU A 110 -3.63 -11.99 27.59
C GLU A 110 -3.02 -11.24 28.78
N ALA A 111 -2.33 -10.12 28.52
CA ALA A 111 -1.78 -9.26 29.57
C ALA A 111 -2.88 -8.69 30.48
N ALA A 112 -4.02 -8.31 29.91
CA ALA A 112 -5.21 -7.87 30.65
C ALA A 112 -5.79 -8.97 31.56
N THR A 113 -5.76 -10.23 31.10
CA THR A 113 -6.24 -11.38 31.88
C THR A 113 -5.25 -11.84 32.96
N ALA A 114 -3.96 -11.60 32.77
CA ALA A 114 -2.89 -12.04 33.68
C ALA A 114 -2.56 -11.01 34.78
N ALA A 115 -3.01 -9.75 34.66
CA ALA A 115 -2.83 -8.75 35.70
C ALA A 115 -3.63 -9.14 36.97
N PRO A 116 -2.97 -9.34 38.12
CA PRO A 116 -3.66 -9.74 39.34
C PRO A 116 -4.58 -8.62 39.80
N ALA A 117 -5.79 -8.99 40.23
CA ALA A 117 -6.78 -8.09 40.83
C ALA A 117 -6.32 -7.68 42.24
N GLU A 118 -5.20 -6.97 42.36
CA GLU A 118 -4.81 -6.36 43.63
C GLU A 118 -5.46 -4.98 43.77
N ALA A 119 -6.08 -4.82 44.93
CA ALA A 119 -6.94 -3.72 45.33
C ALA A 119 -6.21 -2.40 45.54
N GLY A 120 -6.94 -1.30 45.38
CA GLY A 120 -6.64 -0.04 46.07
C GLY A 120 -6.17 1.10 45.17
N THR A 121 -7.08 2.05 44.93
CA THR A 121 -6.84 3.51 44.85
C THR A 121 -5.47 3.97 44.35
N ALA A 122 -5.37 4.32 43.06
CA ALA A 122 -4.31 5.15 42.50
C ALA A 122 -4.83 5.98 41.30
N PRO A 123 -4.21 7.14 41.00
CA PRO A 123 -4.91 8.34 40.61
C PRO A 123 -5.33 8.36 39.15
N THR A 124 -6.47 9.01 38.92
CA THR A 124 -6.98 9.47 37.63
C THR A 124 -5.97 10.42 37.00
N VAL A 125 -5.01 9.88 36.24
CA VAL A 125 -4.25 10.67 35.28
C VAL A 125 -5.14 10.85 34.05
N ASP A 126 -5.28 12.10 33.60
CA ASP A 126 -6.11 12.53 32.49
C ASP A 126 -6.04 11.55 31.30
N GLY A 127 -7.13 10.78 31.09
CA GLY A 127 -7.24 9.75 30.05
C GLY A 127 -7.48 8.32 30.54
N GLY A 128 -7.50 8.08 31.86
CA GLY A 128 -8.09 6.94 32.58
C GLY A 128 -8.25 5.60 31.85
N TRP A 129 -7.23 4.74 31.91
CA TRP A 129 -7.33 3.31 31.58
C TRP A 129 -7.04 2.50 32.86
N THR A 130 -7.98 1.66 33.27
CA THR A 130 -7.73 0.67 34.34
C THR A 130 -7.56 -0.72 33.71
N PRO A 131 -6.61 -1.55 34.17
CA PRO A 131 -6.42 -2.93 33.67
C PRO A 131 -7.71 -3.75 33.73
N THR A 132 -8.58 -3.47 34.71
CA THR A 132 -9.88 -4.11 34.91
C THR A 132 -10.85 -3.90 33.72
N GLU A 133 -10.74 -2.79 32.99
CA GLU A 133 -11.59 -2.52 31.81
C GLU A 133 -11.18 -3.35 30.59
N SER A 134 -9.92 -3.72 30.46
CA SER A 134 -9.38 -4.39 29.28
C SER A 134 -9.82 -5.85 29.10
N ASN A 135 -10.26 -6.50 30.17
CA ASN A 135 -10.84 -7.85 30.11
C ASN A 135 -12.35 -7.85 29.76
N THR A 136 -12.99 -6.67 29.72
CA THR A 136 -14.38 -6.54 29.28
C THR A 136 -14.46 -6.50 27.75
N ALA A 137 -15.53 -7.01 27.16
CA ALA A 137 -15.79 -6.92 25.72
C ALA A 137 -15.73 -5.45 25.21
N TYR A 138 -16.00 -4.48 26.09
CA TYR A 138 -15.90 -3.05 25.80
C TYR A 138 -14.45 -2.57 25.72
N GLY A 139 -13.60 -3.00 26.65
CA GLY A 139 -12.16 -2.75 26.59
C GLY A 139 -11.53 -3.34 25.33
N ARG A 140 -11.95 -4.55 24.92
CA ARG A 140 -11.53 -5.15 23.64
C ARG A 140 -11.89 -4.26 22.46
N PHE A 141 -13.13 -3.78 22.39
CA PHE A 141 -13.58 -2.91 21.31
C PHE A 141 -12.78 -1.59 21.23
N LYS A 142 -12.54 -0.94 22.37
CA LYS A 142 -11.73 0.29 22.44
C LYS A 142 -10.31 0.05 21.93
N LEU A 143 -9.71 -1.09 22.29
CA LEU A 143 -8.37 -1.48 21.88
C LEU A 143 -8.27 -1.71 20.37
N LEU A 144 -9.25 -2.39 19.77
CA LEU A 144 -9.35 -2.55 18.31
C LEU A 144 -9.49 -1.20 17.60
N THR A 145 -10.30 -0.30 18.14
CA THR A 145 -10.51 1.05 17.59
C THR A 145 -9.23 1.88 17.62
N ARG A 146 -8.49 1.84 18.73
CA ARG A 146 -7.22 2.56 18.87
C ARG A 146 -6.16 2.06 17.89
N ASN A 147 -6.06 0.74 17.74
CA ASN A 147 -5.05 0.13 16.86
C ASN A 147 -5.40 0.25 15.36
N PHE A 148 -6.67 0.53 15.02
CA PHE A 148 -7.10 0.71 13.63
C PHE A 148 -6.30 1.80 12.91
N SER A 149 -6.30 3.02 13.45
CA SER A 149 -5.63 4.17 12.82
C SER A 149 -4.12 3.95 12.69
N LEU A 150 -3.49 3.39 13.73
CA LEU A 150 -2.05 3.08 13.73
C LEU A 150 -1.64 2.11 12.62
N LEU A 151 -2.50 1.14 12.29
CA LEU A 151 -2.19 0.16 11.25
C LEU A 151 -2.45 0.69 9.85
N VAL A 152 -3.51 1.50 9.69
CA VAL A 152 -3.74 2.26 8.46
C VAL A 152 -2.54 3.18 8.20
N ASP A 153 -2.05 3.86 9.23
CA ASP A 153 -0.87 4.71 9.17
C ASP A 153 0.38 3.94 8.75
N LYS A 154 0.68 2.82 9.43
CA LYS A 154 1.81 1.95 9.05
C LYS A 154 1.71 1.45 7.62
N PHE A 155 0.51 1.16 7.14
CA PHE A 155 0.33 0.76 5.74
C PHE A 155 0.68 1.92 4.80
N ILE A 156 0.17 3.12 5.07
CA ILE A 156 0.44 4.30 4.25
C ILE A 156 1.94 4.60 4.19
N ASP A 157 2.66 4.46 5.30
CA ASP A 157 4.12 4.65 5.36
C ASP A 157 4.92 3.64 4.54
N ALA A 158 4.48 2.38 4.53
CA ALA A 158 5.26 1.27 4.00
C ALA A 158 4.79 0.77 2.62
N CYS A 159 3.66 1.27 2.11
CA CYS A 159 3.11 0.82 0.84
C CYS A 159 3.99 1.23 -0.34
N ALA A 160 4.06 0.36 -1.35
CA ALA A 160 4.79 0.59 -2.57
C ALA A 160 3.84 0.97 -3.71
N GLY A 161 4.28 1.85 -4.61
CA GLY A 161 3.65 1.98 -5.92
C GLY A 161 2.38 2.83 -6.00
N GLY A 162 2.29 3.89 -5.19
CA GLY A 162 1.30 4.95 -5.34
C GLY A 162 -0.15 4.44 -5.41
N PRO A 163 -0.95 4.79 -6.43
CA PRO A 163 -2.34 4.38 -6.55
C PRO A 163 -2.63 2.87 -6.45
N LEU A 164 -1.65 2.01 -6.77
CA LEU A 164 -1.82 0.55 -6.65
C LEU A 164 -1.88 0.05 -5.21
N ALA A 165 -1.57 0.89 -4.23
CA ALA A 165 -1.74 0.59 -2.82
C ALA A 165 -3.22 0.59 -2.40
N TRP A 166 -4.09 1.28 -3.15
CA TRP A 166 -5.49 1.48 -2.77
C TRP A 166 -6.27 0.18 -2.53
N PRO A 167 -6.26 -0.83 -3.43
CA PRO A 167 -7.02 -2.06 -3.19
C PRO A 167 -6.57 -2.79 -1.93
N ALA A 168 -5.25 -2.85 -1.67
CA ALA A 168 -4.71 -3.48 -0.47
C ALA A 168 -5.06 -2.70 0.80
N LEU A 169 -5.05 -1.37 0.75
CA LEU A 169 -5.49 -0.51 1.85
C LEU A 169 -6.98 -0.69 2.16
N ALA A 170 -7.83 -0.67 1.13
CA ALA A 170 -9.27 -0.85 1.29
C ALA A 170 -9.61 -2.21 1.91
N MET A 171 -8.91 -3.27 1.49
CA MET A 171 -9.04 -4.60 2.11
C MET A 171 -8.53 -4.63 3.55
N LEU A 172 -7.41 -3.95 3.86
CA LEU A 172 -6.93 -3.85 5.24
C LEU A 172 -7.96 -3.18 6.14
N GLN A 173 -8.54 -2.05 5.72
CA GLN A 173 -9.59 -1.37 6.50
C GLN A 173 -10.79 -2.28 6.75
N GLU A 174 -11.18 -3.09 5.77
CA GLU A 174 -12.28 -4.03 5.93
C GLU A 174 -11.94 -5.18 6.89
N ASP A 175 -10.74 -5.78 6.75
CA ASP A 175 -10.26 -6.82 7.64
C ASP A 175 -10.30 -6.33 9.11
N LEU A 176 -9.83 -5.10 9.36
CA LEU A 176 -9.84 -4.50 10.71
C LEU A 176 -11.26 -4.19 11.23
N ARG A 177 -12.16 -3.73 10.35
CA ARG A 177 -13.55 -3.42 10.72
C ARG A 177 -14.37 -4.66 11.01
N MET A 178 -14.12 -5.78 10.33
CA MET A 178 -14.80 -7.05 10.61
C MET A 178 -14.46 -7.55 12.02
N GLU A 179 -13.22 -7.39 12.47
CA GLU A 179 -12.80 -7.71 13.84
C GLU A 179 -13.53 -6.80 14.86
N GLN A 180 -13.67 -5.50 14.57
CA GLN A 180 -14.45 -4.58 15.41
C GLN A 180 -15.93 -4.95 15.46
N ALA A 181 -16.52 -5.36 14.32
CA ALA A 181 -17.90 -5.79 14.23
C ALA A 181 -18.15 -7.05 15.08
N SER A 182 -17.25 -8.03 15.00
CA SER A 182 -17.29 -9.25 15.82
C SER A 182 -17.18 -8.94 17.33
N ALA A 183 -16.29 -8.02 17.70
CA ALA A 183 -16.18 -7.57 19.09
C ALA A 183 -17.45 -6.85 19.56
N ARG A 184 -18.07 -6.03 18.70
CA ARG A 184 -19.33 -5.34 18.98
C ARG A 184 -20.52 -6.31 19.14
N GLU A 185 -20.57 -7.36 18.32
CA GLU A 185 -21.58 -8.41 18.47
C GLU A 185 -21.40 -9.17 19.80
N SER A 186 -20.16 -9.49 20.14
CA SER A 186 -19.83 -10.15 21.42
C SER A 186 -20.25 -9.30 22.61
N LEU A 187 -19.99 -7.99 22.55
CA LEU A 187 -20.46 -6.98 23.49
C LEU A 187 -21.98 -7.03 23.69
N PHE A 188 -22.73 -7.06 22.59
CA PHE A 188 -24.18 -7.10 22.62
C PHE A 188 -24.71 -8.40 23.26
N ARG A 189 -24.11 -9.54 22.90
CA ARG A 189 -24.46 -10.86 23.44
C ARG A 189 -24.17 -10.98 24.94
N ASP A 190 -23.04 -10.45 25.40
CA ASP A 190 -22.67 -10.43 26.81
C ASP A 190 -23.63 -9.56 27.63
N GLY A 191 -24.05 -8.41 27.08
CA GLY A 191 -25.07 -7.55 27.71
C GLY A 191 -26.41 -8.27 27.89
N LEU A 192 -26.89 -8.95 26.85
CA LEU A 192 -28.14 -9.72 26.91
C LEU A 192 -28.07 -10.89 27.90
N SER A 193 -27.00 -11.68 27.87
CA SER A 193 -26.87 -12.89 28.68
C SER A 193 -26.68 -12.61 30.17
N LYS A 194 -26.08 -11.48 30.54
CA LYS A 194 -25.85 -11.08 31.94
C LYS A 194 -27.00 -10.27 32.55
N GLY A 195 -28.11 -10.09 31.83
CA GLY A 195 -29.22 -9.24 32.26
C GLY A 195 -28.80 -7.78 32.47
N GLY A 196 -27.66 -7.38 31.88
CA GLY A 196 -27.10 -6.06 32.04
C GLY A 196 -27.86 -5.05 31.20
N VAL A 197 -27.93 -3.80 31.69
CA VAL A 197 -28.42 -2.67 30.89
C VAL A 197 -27.49 -2.55 29.68
N LEU A 198 -28.01 -2.88 28.49
CA LEU A 198 -27.33 -2.58 27.25
C LEU A 198 -27.00 -1.08 27.25
N PRO A 199 -25.77 -0.67 26.90
CA PRO A 199 -25.51 0.75 26.72
C PRO A 199 -26.54 1.30 25.73
N ASN A 200 -27.12 2.47 26.05
CA ASN A 200 -28.18 3.09 25.25
C ASN A 200 -27.78 3.21 23.76
N GLU A 201 -26.47 3.26 23.48
CA GLU A 201 -25.91 3.20 22.14
C GLU A 201 -24.73 2.23 22.08
N LEU A 202 -24.72 1.35 21.07
CA LEU A 202 -23.58 0.49 20.79
C LEU A 202 -22.44 1.32 20.17
N PRO A 203 -21.18 1.02 20.51
CA PRO A 203 -20.03 1.72 19.92
C PRO A 203 -20.04 1.68 18.39
N SER A 204 -19.75 2.82 17.76
CA SER A 204 -19.61 2.91 16.32
C SER A 204 -18.29 2.30 15.85
N LEU A 205 -18.31 1.61 14.71
CA LEU A 205 -17.10 1.10 14.05
C LEU A 205 -16.24 2.25 13.52
N SER A 206 -14.92 2.07 13.45
CA SER A 206 -14.00 3.08 12.92
C SER A 206 -14.31 3.42 11.46
N ASP A 207 -14.33 4.70 11.11
CA ASP A 207 -14.67 5.17 9.76
C ASP A 207 -13.92 4.42 8.64
N ARG A 208 -14.66 4.08 7.58
CA ARG A 208 -14.12 3.41 6.39
C ARG A 208 -14.10 4.39 5.24
N ALA A 209 -12.95 4.53 4.59
CA ALA A 209 -12.90 5.15 3.28
C ALA A 209 -13.25 4.11 2.22
N ARG A 210 -14.31 4.37 1.46
CA ARG A 210 -14.70 3.59 0.28
C ARG A 210 -14.06 4.14 -0.99
N THR A 211 -13.70 5.41 -0.95
CA THR A 211 -13.05 6.12 -2.05
C THR A 211 -11.74 6.77 -1.58
N PRO A 212 -10.78 7.00 -2.50
CA PRO A 212 -9.58 7.79 -2.19
C PRO A 212 -9.93 9.16 -1.62
N LYS A 213 -11.00 9.79 -2.12
CA LYS A 213 -11.53 11.06 -1.62
C LYS A 213 -11.89 11.00 -0.13
N GLU A 214 -12.63 9.98 0.27
CA GLU A 214 -12.97 9.79 1.69
C GLU A 214 -11.72 9.57 2.55
N MET A 215 -10.71 8.85 2.04
CA MET A 215 -9.45 8.64 2.76
C MET A 215 -8.70 9.94 2.96
N VAL A 216 -8.58 10.77 1.92
CA VAL A 216 -7.95 12.09 2.03
C VAL A 216 -8.67 12.95 3.07
N CYS A 217 -10.01 12.97 3.08
CA CYS A 217 -10.78 13.67 4.12
C CYS A 217 -10.48 13.13 5.53
N LEU A 218 -10.36 11.80 5.70
CA LEU A 218 -10.03 11.19 6.99
C LEU A 218 -8.61 11.55 7.44
N LEU A 219 -7.64 11.55 6.52
CA LEU A 219 -6.24 11.88 6.83
C LEU A 219 -6.07 13.38 7.13
N GLN A 220 -6.77 14.26 6.42
CA GLN A 220 -6.75 15.72 6.65
C GLN A 220 -7.33 16.13 8.01
N ARG A 221 -8.22 15.31 8.58
CA ARG A 221 -8.72 15.51 9.96
C ARG A 221 -7.67 15.12 11.01
N GLY A 222 -6.71 14.30 10.64
CA GLY A 222 -5.59 13.91 11.48
C GLY A 222 -4.42 14.90 11.37
N PRO A 223 -3.40 14.74 12.22
CA PRO A 223 -2.19 15.57 12.18
C PRO A 223 -1.28 15.26 10.97
N ARG A 224 -1.71 14.40 10.06
CA ARG A 224 -0.85 13.75 9.07
C ARG A 224 -1.04 14.38 7.68
N PRO A 225 0.04 14.68 6.95
CA PRO A 225 -0.06 15.13 5.57
C PRO A 225 -0.59 14.00 4.68
N VAL A 226 -1.42 14.37 3.71
CA VAL A 226 -1.98 13.43 2.74
C VAL A 226 -0.89 13.01 1.75
N PRO A 227 -0.66 11.71 1.52
CA PRO A 227 0.27 11.24 0.51
C PRO A 227 -0.08 11.75 -0.89
N ALA A 228 0.94 12.17 -1.66
CA ALA A 228 0.75 12.72 -3.01
C ALA A 228 -0.04 11.78 -3.93
N TRP A 229 0.21 10.47 -3.86
CA TRP A 229 -0.48 9.48 -4.69
C TRP A 229 -1.99 9.38 -4.40
N LEU A 230 -2.45 9.71 -3.18
CA LEU A 230 -3.87 9.78 -2.86
C LEU A 230 -4.51 11.05 -3.42
N LEU A 231 -3.75 12.15 -3.51
CA LEU A 231 -4.20 13.40 -4.12
C LEU A 231 -4.32 13.26 -5.64
N VAL A 232 -3.46 12.47 -6.30
CA VAL A 232 -3.59 12.17 -7.74
C VAL A 232 -4.90 11.42 -8.06
N LEU A 233 -5.41 10.65 -7.10
CA LEU A 233 -6.70 9.96 -7.20
C LEU A 233 -7.91 10.84 -6.84
N TRP A 234 -7.66 12.10 -6.48
CA TRP A 234 -8.65 13.14 -6.18
C TRP A 234 -8.72 14.12 -7.37
N PRO A 235 -9.60 13.88 -8.37
CA PRO A 235 -9.90 14.89 -9.38
C PRO A 235 -10.73 16.06 -8.82
#